data_AF-A0A4Q9H5U9-F1
#
_entry.id   AF-A0A4Q9H5U9-F1
#
_cell.length_a   1.000
_cell.length_b   1.000
_cell.length_c   1.000
_cell.angle_alpha   90.00
_cell.angle_beta   90.00
_cell.angle_gamma   90.00
#
_symmetry.space_group_name_H-M   'P 1'
#
loop_
_entity.id
_entity.type
_entity.pdbx_description
1 polymer ?
#
loop_
_entity_poly.entity_id
_entity_poly.type
_entity_poly.pdbx_seq_one_letter_code
_entity_poly.pdbx_strand_id
1 'polypeptide(L)'
;MFGRRAAPVTWKALIFTALVLVLLMSAVAGLCGWWAWRHMAAQVTLRHQPALVRLPDSLAVQAEVSRAVRVKVDQVLPVSVPIDEHVSIPFPDPVPVKVHVETQVPVSIDVPFEHVFAIDQTIDLDTTVRTKVLGFSVNVPIRGKVPLKAQVPVKLVVPVRHTLPVSLDVPAQVTLTEPIRAHVQTTVKAQIPIRESLSLPLTEPLQATLRFPRQEVNVALVHTEVLLPFDAITVAPTSGWASLVPERMRPWAPRAVRALPPGMAASAASALERLDLLEVRP
;
A
#
# COMPACT_ATOMS: atom_id res chain seq x y z
N MET A 1 71.57 89.60 23.78
CA MET A 1 70.35 90.22 24.35
C MET A 1 69.38 89.09 24.62
N PHE A 2 68.95 88.71 25.82
CA PHE A 2 68.80 89.38 27.12
C PHE A 2 69.16 88.42 28.25
N GLY A 3 70.00 88.85 29.20
CA GLY A 3 70.12 88.20 30.49
C GLY A 3 68.89 88.51 31.36
N ARG A 4 68.10 87.50 31.71
CA ARG A 4 67.06 87.63 32.74
C ARG A 4 67.72 87.47 34.10
N ARG A 5 67.71 88.55 34.89
CA ARG A 5 68.11 88.55 36.30
C ARG A 5 67.24 87.53 37.07
N ALA A 6 67.86 86.56 37.70
CA ALA A 6 67.18 85.67 38.64
C ALA A 6 66.72 86.50 39.85
N ALA A 7 65.41 86.61 40.06
CA ALA A 7 64.86 87.18 41.28
C ALA A 7 65.26 86.31 42.48
N PRO A 8 65.58 86.87 43.66
CA PRO A 8 65.89 86.08 44.84
C PRO A 8 64.66 85.25 45.22
N VAL A 9 64.82 83.93 45.23
CA VAL A 9 63.74 83.00 45.55
C VAL A 9 63.39 83.18 47.02
N THR A 10 62.32 83.92 47.31
CA THR A 10 61.83 84.09 48.68
C THR A 10 61.35 82.73 49.21
N TRP A 11 61.74 82.33 50.43
CA TRP A 11 61.33 81.08 51.09
C TRP A 11 59.81 80.82 51.02
N LYS A 12 59.00 81.89 51.10
CA LYS A 12 57.54 81.82 50.94
C LYS A 12 57.10 81.32 49.56
N ALA A 13 57.80 81.72 48.50
CA ALA A 13 57.54 81.25 47.14
C ALA A 13 57.88 79.75 47.00
N LEU A 14 58.97 79.30 47.62
CA LEU A 14 59.35 77.87 47.67
C LEU A 14 58.27 77.01 48.34
N ILE A 15 57.76 77.45 49.50
CA ILE A 15 56.66 76.76 50.19
C ILE A 15 55.39 76.74 49.33
N PHE A 16 55.02 77.86 48.71
CA PHE A 16 53.84 77.92 47.85
C PHE A 16 53.95 76.99 46.64
N THR A 17 55.11 76.97 45.96
CA THR A 17 55.32 76.06 44.83
C THR A 17 55.32 74.60 45.25
N ALA A 18 55.86 74.27 46.43
CA ALA A 18 55.83 72.91 46.96
C ALA A 18 54.40 72.47 47.31
N LEU A 19 53.60 73.35 47.95
CA LEU A 19 52.20 73.07 48.26
C LEU A 19 51.38 72.85 46.98
N VAL A 20 51.57 73.71 45.97
CA VAL A 20 50.89 73.58 44.67
C VAL A 20 51.30 72.28 43.97
N LEU A 21 52.58 71.90 44.03
CA LEU A 21 53.05 70.63 43.46
C LEU A 21 52.40 69.42 44.16
N VAL A 22 52.32 69.43 45.49
CA VAL A 22 51.69 68.35 46.25
C VAL A 22 50.19 68.25 45.93
N LEU A 23 49.50 69.39 45.83
CA LEU A 23 48.07 69.42 45.51
C LEU A 23 47.81 68.95 44.07
N LEU A 24 48.68 69.34 43.12
CA LEU A 24 48.65 68.85 41.74
C LEU A 24 48.90 67.34 41.67
N MET A 25 49.89 66.83 42.41
CA MET A 25 50.19 65.39 42.47
C MET A 25 49.02 64.60 43.06
N SER A 26 48.36 65.12 44.11
CA SER A 26 47.18 64.48 44.69
C SER A 26 46.00 64.47 43.71
N ALA A 27 45.78 65.56 42.97
CA ALA A 27 44.75 65.63 41.93
C ALA A 27 45.00 64.63 40.79
N VAL A 28 46.25 64.53 40.31
CA VAL A 28 46.64 63.56 39.29
C VAL A 28 46.48 62.13 39.79
N ALA A 29 46.88 61.84 41.03
CA ALA A 29 46.70 60.52 41.64
C ALA A 29 45.20 60.15 41.73
N GLY A 30 44.35 61.09 42.12
CA GLY A 30 42.89 60.89 42.15
C GLY A 30 42.29 60.63 40.77
N LEU A 31 42.69 61.41 39.76
CA LEU A 31 42.25 61.22 38.37
C LEU A 31 42.69 59.87 37.81
N CYS A 32 43.94 59.48 38.04
CA CYS A 32 44.48 58.18 37.61
C CYS A 32 43.74 57.02 38.29
N GLY A 33 43.46 57.12 39.60
CA GLY A 33 42.69 56.12 40.33
C GLY A 33 41.26 55.98 39.79
N TRP A 34 40.58 57.09 39.55
CA TRP A 34 39.24 57.11 38.97
C TRP A 34 39.19 56.56 37.54
N TRP A 35 40.16 56.93 36.70
CA TRP A 35 40.26 56.44 35.32
C TRP A 35 40.54 54.93 35.29
N ALA A 36 41.48 54.46 36.10
CA ALA A 36 41.80 53.03 36.21
C ALA A 36 40.59 52.23 36.68
N TRP A 37 39.84 52.72 37.67
CA TRP A 37 38.62 52.07 38.14
C TRP A 37 37.57 51.93 37.03
N ARG A 38 37.44 52.97 36.19
CA ARG A 38 36.43 53.00 35.12
C ARG A 38 36.82 52.21 33.86
N HIS A 39 38.11 51.99 33.61
CA HIS A 39 38.58 51.33 32.39
C HIS A 39 39.19 49.93 32.60
N MET A 40 39.49 49.53 33.83
CA MET A 40 39.88 48.16 34.10
C MET A 40 38.61 47.28 34.13
N ALA A 41 38.75 46.03 33.71
CA ALA A 41 37.72 45.01 33.88
C ALA A 41 38.38 43.78 34.52
N ALA A 42 37.69 43.16 35.47
CA ALA A 42 38.12 41.91 36.04
C ALA A 42 37.73 40.78 35.09
N GLN A 43 38.72 40.07 34.55
CA GLN A 43 38.46 38.83 33.84
C GLN A 43 38.21 37.73 34.87
N VAL A 44 36.96 37.27 34.99
CA VAL A 44 36.60 36.18 35.89
C VAL A 44 36.31 34.94 35.05
N THR A 45 37.13 33.91 35.24
CA THR A 45 36.90 32.60 34.63
C THR A 45 35.94 31.81 35.50
N LEU A 46 34.69 31.65 35.05
CA LEU A 46 33.73 30.79 35.74
C LEU A 46 34.04 29.34 35.39
N ARG A 47 34.39 28.53 36.39
CA ARG A 47 34.65 27.10 36.24
C ARG A 47 33.62 26.31 37.05
N HIS A 48 32.87 25.45 36.37
CA HIS A 48 31.93 24.49 36.97
C HIS A 48 30.88 25.13 37.88
N GLN A 49 30.27 26.22 37.44
CA GLN A 49 29.18 26.86 38.20
C GLN A 49 27.81 26.39 37.69
N PRO A 50 26.89 25.95 38.57
CA PRO A 50 25.53 25.66 38.20
C PRO A 50 24.78 26.97 37.94
N ALA A 51 24.15 27.09 36.78
CA ALA A 51 23.34 28.23 36.39
C ALA A 51 21.92 27.74 36.03
N LEU A 52 20.91 28.44 36.53
CA LEU A 52 19.52 28.19 36.16
C LEU A 52 19.20 29.04 34.93
N VAL A 53 19.02 28.40 33.78
CA VAL A 53 18.70 29.08 32.52
C VAL A 53 17.24 28.85 32.17
N ARG A 54 16.54 29.93 31.79
CA ARG A 54 15.16 29.86 31.31
C ARG A 54 15.13 29.67 29.78
N LEU A 55 14.63 28.53 29.34
CA LEU A 55 14.44 28.21 27.92
C LEU A 55 13.14 28.82 27.40
N PRO A 56 13.09 29.22 26.11
CA PRO A 56 11.85 29.64 25.45
C PRO A 56 10.90 28.45 25.26
N ASP A 57 9.60 28.72 25.11
CA ASP A 57 8.56 27.69 24.97
C ASP A 57 8.74 26.77 23.76
N SER A 58 9.29 27.33 22.68
CA SER A 58 9.62 26.57 21.49
C SER A 58 10.90 27.09 20.85
N LEU A 59 11.70 26.16 20.31
CA LEU A 59 12.93 26.44 19.59
C LEU A 59 12.85 25.76 18.22
N ALA A 60 12.88 26.55 17.16
CA ALA A 60 13.04 26.03 15.82
C ALA A 60 14.48 25.54 15.63
N VAL A 61 14.65 24.29 15.23
CA VAL A 61 15.94 23.67 14.98
C VAL A 61 15.93 23.01 13.60
N GLN A 62 17.09 22.98 12.98
CA GLN A 62 17.33 22.17 11.79
C GLN A 62 18.04 20.90 12.25
N ALA A 63 17.40 19.74 12.06
CA ALA A 63 17.94 18.46 12.44
C ALA A 63 18.42 17.73 11.19
N GLU A 64 19.71 17.40 11.13
CA GLU A 64 20.23 16.49 10.12
C GLU A 64 19.88 15.06 10.52
N VAL A 65 19.01 14.41 9.74
CA VAL A 65 18.63 13.02 9.98
C VAL A 65 19.53 12.11 9.16
N SER A 66 20.60 11.61 9.77
CA SER A 66 21.59 10.75 9.08
C SER A 66 21.08 9.33 8.78
N ARG A 67 19.81 9.01 9.05
CA ARG A 67 19.24 7.66 8.90
C ARG A 67 18.16 7.67 7.83
N ALA A 68 18.21 6.68 6.92
CA ALA A 68 17.17 6.45 5.94
C ALA A 68 15.83 6.13 6.64
N VAL A 69 14.76 6.79 6.21
CA VAL A 69 13.41 6.56 6.71
C VAL A 69 12.86 5.31 6.04
N ARG A 70 12.48 4.31 6.84
CA ARG A 70 11.82 3.10 6.33
C ARG A 70 10.31 3.28 6.33
N VAL A 71 9.72 3.35 5.14
CA VAL A 71 8.28 3.38 4.91
C VAL A 71 7.83 1.96 4.58
N LYS A 72 6.82 1.45 5.28
CA LYS A 72 6.16 0.19 4.94
C LYS A 72 4.91 0.50 4.11
N VAL A 73 4.84 -0.08 2.92
CA VAL A 73 3.67 -0.06 2.05
C VAL A 73 2.99 -1.42 2.21
N ASP A 74 1.75 -1.43 2.68
CA ASP A 74 0.89 -2.61 2.71
C ASP A 74 -0.43 -2.21 2.04
N GLN A 75 -0.52 -2.48 0.75
CA GLN A 75 -1.67 -2.11 -0.08
C GLN A 75 -2.11 -3.31 -0.91
N VAL A 76 -3.41 -3.42 -1.15
CA VAL A 76 -3.96 -4.42 -2.06
C VAL A 76 -4.41 -3.69 -3.31
N LEU A 77 -3.73 -3.94 -4.43
CA LEU A 77 -4.06 -3.34 -5.72
C LEU A 77 -5.14 -4.20 -6.41
N PRO A 78 -6.37 -3.69 -6.61
CA PRO A 78 -7.36 -4.38 -7.42
C PRO A 78 -6.99 -4.23 -8.90
N VAL A 79 -6.76 -5.34 -9.57
CA VAL A 79 -6.51 -5.38 -11.02
C VAL A 79 -7.66 -6.10 -11.71
N SER A 80 -8.16 -5.51 -12.78
CA SER A 80 -9.23 -6.05 -13.60
C SER A 80 -8.74 -6.13 -15.04
N VAL A 81 -8.52 -7.34 -15.54
CA VAL A 81 -8.04 -7.59 -16.90
C VAL A 81 -9.23 -8.08 -17.74
N PRO A 82 -9.77 -7.25 -18.65
CA PRO A 82 -10.74 -7.74 -19.62
C PRO A 82 -10.03 -8.65 -20.62
N ILE A 83 -10.64 -9.80 -20.90
CA ILE A 83 -10.23 -10.74 -21.94
C ILE A 83 -11.33 -10.73 -22.99
N ASP A 84 -10.96 -10.37 -24.21
CA ASP A 84 -11.83 -10.40 -25.38
C ASP A 84 -11.06 -11.09 -26.51
N GLU A 85 -11.24 -12.40 -26.63
CA GLU A 85 -10.50 -13.22 -27.60
C GLU A 85 -11.40 -14.14 -28.42
N HIS A 86 -11.01 -14.34 -29.67
CA HIS A 86 -11.57 -15.39 -30.53
C HIS A 86 -10.69 -16.63 -30.45
N VAL A 87 -11.21 -17.68 -29.82
CA VAL A 87 -10.51 -18.97 -29.66
C VAL A 87 -11.00 -19.93 -30.75
N SER A 88 -10.05 -20.57 -31.43
CA SER A 88 -10.33 -21.60 -32.43
C SER A 88 -9.86 -22.95 -31.92
N ILE A 89 -10.79 -23.84 -31.59
CA ILE A 89 -10.53 -25.15 -30.98
C ILE A 89 -10.55 -26.19 -32.10
N PRO A 90 -9.39 -26.75 -32.52
CA PRO A 90 -9.36 -27.84 -33.49
C PRO A 90 -9.84 -29.14 -32.85
N PHE A 91 -10.59 -29.94 -33.61
CA PHE A 91 -11.02 -31.29 -33.24
C PHE A 91 -10.42 -32.28 -34.22
N PRO A 92 -9.14 -32.66 -34.06
CA PRO A 92 -8.46 -33.56 -34.98
C PRO A 92 -9.01 -34.99 -34.89
N ASP A 93 -9.56 -35.36 -33.73
CA ASP A 93 -10.04 -36.71 -33.46
C ASP A 93 -11.51 -36.88 -33.84
N PRO A 94 -11.91 -38.06 -34.34
CA PRO A 94 -13.31 -38.37 -34.60
C PRO A 94 -14.14 -38.32 -33.31
N VAL A 95 -15.30 -37.65 -33.39
CA VAL A 95 -16.24 -37.51 -32.29
C VAL A 95 -17.31 -38.61 -32.37
N PRO A 96 -17.51 -39.42 -31.31
CA PRO A 96 -18.54 -40.43 -31.30
C PRO A 96 -19.91 -39.78 -31.16
N VAL A 97 -20.80 -40.07 -32.11
CA VAL A 97 -22.18 -39.59 -32.12
C VAL A 97 -23.14 -40.76 -32.33
N LYS A 98 -24.38 -40.62 -31.85
CA LYS A 98 -25.46 -41.54 -32.20
C LYS A 98 -26.22 -40.96 -33.38
N VAL A 99 -26.29 -41.71 -34.47
CA VAL A 99 -26.97 -41.27 -35.69
C VAL A 99 -28.21 -42.12 -35.88
N HIS A 100 -29.32 -41.43 -36.11
CA HIS A 100 -30.57 -42.04 -36.55
C HIS A 100 -30.60 -42.03 -38.07
N VAL A 101 -30.65 -43.21 -38.69
CA VAL A 101 -30.64 -43.37 -40.14
C VAL A 101 -31.92 -44.05 -40.57
N GLU A 102 -32.76 -43.30 -41.28
CA GLU A 102 -33.91 -43.83 -42.01
C GLU A 102 -33.53 -44.01 -43.47
N THR A 103 -33.50 -45.26 -43.95
CA THR A 103 -33.12 -45.56 -45.33
C THR A 103 -33.97 -46.68 -45.92
N GLN A 104 -33.92 -46.79 -47.24
CA GLN A 104 -34.65 -47.76 -48.03
C GLN A 104 -33.65 -48.78 -48.59
N VAL A 105 -33.72 -50.03 -48.12
CA VAL A 105 -32.82 -51.10 -48.54
C VAL A 105 -33.48 -51.94 -49.63
N PRO A 106 -32.92 -52.00 -50.86
CA PRO A 106 -33.45 -52.87 -51.90
C PRO A 106 -33.08 -54.33 -51.61
N VAL A 107 -34.08 -55.21 -51.62
CA VAL A 107 -33.94 -56.66 -51.45
C VAL A 107 -34.35 -57.34 -52.75
N SER A 108 -33.47 -58.22 -53.24
CA SER A 108 -33.62 -58.95 -54.49
C SER A 108 -33.37 -60.43 -54.24
N ILE A 109 -34.45 -61.22 -54.20
CA ILE A 109 -34.39 -62.67 -53.95
C ILE A 109 -34.97 -63.38 -55.17
N ASP A 110 -34.25 -64.37 -55.69
CA ASP A 110 -34.74 -65.26 -56.74
C ASP A 110 -35.15 -66.58 -56.09
N VAL A 111 -36.45 -66.87 -56.06
CA VAL A 111 -36.99 -68.08 -55.44
C VAL A 111 -37.15 -69.15 -56.54
N PRO A 112 -36.31 -70.20 -56.56
CA PRO A 112 -36.48 -71.31 -57.48
C PRO A 112 -37.62 -72.21 -57.02
N PHE A 113 -38.55 -72.50 -57.93
CA PHE A 113 -39.63 -73.46 -57.74
C PHE A 113 -39.45 -74.58 -58.76
N GLU A 114 -39.15 -75.78 -58.26
CA GLU A 114 -39.10 -77.01 -59.06
C GLU A 114 -40.22 -77.95 -58.62
N HIS A 115 -41.14 -78.25 -59.55
CA HIS A 115 -42.26 -79.14 -59.29
C HIS A 115 -42.53 -80.03 -60.50
N VAL A 116 -42.87 -81.30 -60.27
CA VAL A 116 -43.22 -82.25 -61.32
C VAL A 116 -44.69 -82.59 -61.19
N PHE A 117 -45.50 -82.16 -62.16
CA PHE A 117 -46.91 -82.52 -62.21
C PHE A 117 -47.03 -83.92 -62.82
N ALA A 118 -47.56 -84.87 -62.04
CA ALA A 118 -47.91 -86.20 -62.52
C ALA A 118 -49.36 -86.20 -63.00
N ILE A 119 -49.56 -86.39 -64.30
CA ILE A 119 -50.86 -86.60 -64.91
C ILE A 119 -51.03 -88.12 -65.04
N ASP A 120 -52.00 -88.68 -64.32
CA ASP A 120 -52.45 -90.06 -64.51
C ASP A 120 -53.96 -90.04 -64.74
N GLN A 121 -54.35 -90.05 -66.02
CA GLN A 121 -55.76 -89.99 -66.42
C GLN A 121 -56.04 -91.09 -67.43
N THR A 122 -57.25 -91.63 -67.40
CA THR A 122 -57.71 -92.61 -68.41
C THR A 122 -58.76 -91.96 -69.27
N ILE A 123 -58.52 -91.89 -70.58
CA ILE A 123 -59.46 -91.36 -71.56
C ILE A 123 -60.27 -92.53 -72.11
N ASP A 124 -61.58 -92.46 -71.97
CA ASP A 124 -62.50 -93.42 -72.58
C ASP A 124 -62.73 -93.04 -74.05
N LEU A 125 -62.33 -93.91 -74.96
CA LEU A 125 -62.65 -93.80 -76.38
C LEU A 125 -63.86 -94.68 -76.70
N ASP A 126 -64.95 -94.05 -77.12
CA ASP A 126 -66.09 -94.71 -77.77
C ASP A 126 -66.27 -94.07 -79.15
N THR A 127 -65.82 -94.77 -80.20
CA THR A 127 -65.94 -94.29 -81.59
C THR A 127 -66.37 -95.42 -82.50
N THR A 128 -66.93 -95.10 -83.66
CA THR A 128 -67.38 -96.10 -84.63
C THR A 128 -66.63 -95.91 -85.94
N VAL A 129 -65.92 -96.94 -86.39
CA VAL A 129 -65.17 -96.89 -87.66
C VAL A 129 -65.95 -97.64 -88.73
N ARG A 130 -66.16 -97.00 -89.88
CA ARG A 130 -66.79 -97.62 -91.05
C ARG A 130 -65.74 -98.32 -91.90
N THR A 131 -65.92 -99.61 -92.11
CA THR A 131 -65.00 -100.47 -92.87
C THR A 131 -65.77 -101.27 -93.93
N LYS A 132 -65.08 -101.79 -94.96
CA LYS A 132 -65.67 -102.55 -96.06
C LYS A 132 -65.04 -103.94 -96.11
N VAL A 133 -65.84 -104.99 -95.92
CA VAL A 133 -65.37 -106.39 -95.91
C VAL A 133 -66.18 -107.17 -96.95
N LEU A 134 -65.49 -107.81 -97.90
CA LEU A 134 -66.09 -108.63 -98.97
C LEU A 134 -67.22 -107.92 -99.75
N GLY A 135 -67.06 -106.62 -100.02
CA GLY A 135 -68.02 -105.82 -100.79
C GLY A 135 -69.10 -105.10 -99.97
N PHE A 136 -69.30 -105.44 -98.70
CA PHE A 136 -70.31 -104.83 -97.83
C PHE A 136 -69.72 -103.83 -96.83
N SER A 137 -70.42 -102.71 -96.60
CA SER A 137 -70.01 -101.70 -95.60
C SER A 137 -70.53 -102.07 -94.23
N VAL A 138 -69.64 -102.11 -93.24
CA VAL A 138 -69.93 -102.46 -91.85
C VAL A 138 -69.39 -101.36 -90.93
N ASN A 139 -70.21 -100.94 -89.95
CA ASN A 139 -69.79 -100.03 -88.89
C ASN A 139 -69.32 -100.86 -87.70
N VAL A 140 -68.06 -100.70 -87.28
CA VAL A 140 -67.49 -101.43 -86.16
C VAL A 140 -67.29 -100.46 -84.99
N PRO A 141 -67.96 -100.67 -83.84
CA PRO A 141 -67.71 -99.87 -82.66
C PRO A 141 -66.35 -100.23 -82.05
N ILE A 142 -65.56 -99.21 -81.76
CA ILE A 142 -64.28 -99.30 -81.07
C ILE A 142 -64.46 -98.63 -79.71
N ARG A 143 -64.43 -99.46 -78.67
CA ARG A 143 -64.42 -99.02 -77.28
C ARG A 143 -63.11 -99.42 -76.65
N GLY A 144 -62.43 -98.45 -76.05
CA GLY A 144 -61.14 -98.68 -75.41
C GLY A 144 -60.83 -97.62 -74.39
N LYS A 145 -59.98 -97.98 -73.42
CA LYS A 145 -59.46 -97.06 -72.42
C LYS A 145 -58.01 -96.76 -72.74
N VAL A 146 -57.67 -95.48 -72.90
CA VAL A 146 -56.29 -95.08 -73.16
C VAL A 146 -55.73 -94.43 -71.89
N PRO A 147 -54.76 -95.07 -71.22
CA PRO A 147 -54.09 -94.47 -70.07
C PRO A 147 -53.14 -93.38 -70.57
N LEU A 148 -53.35 -92.15 -70.11
CA LEU A 148 -52.46 -91.02 -70.28
C LEU A 148 -51.66 -90.84 -68.99
N LYS A 149 -50.40 -91.28 -69.03
CA LYS A 149 -49.42 -91.04 -67.98
C LYS A 149 -48.36 -90.09 -68.49
N ALA A 150 -48.29 -88.90 -67.93
CA ALA A 150 -47.28 -87.91 -68.27
C ALA A 150 -46.74 -87.25 -67.01
N GLN A 151 -45.43 -87.00 -66.99
CA GLN A 151 -44.80 -86.18 -65.96
C GLN A 151 -44.33 -84.89 -66.63
N VAL A 152 -44.83 -83.76 -66.16
CA VAL A 152 -44.47 -82.45 -66.70
C VAL A 152 -43.62 -81.75 -65.65
N PRO A 153 -42.29 -81.68 -65.84
CA PRO A 153 -41.43 -80.91 -64.96
C PRO A 153 -41.61 -79.42 -65.25
N VAL A 154 -41.84 -78.63 -64.20
CA VAL A 154 -41.90 -77.18 -64.26
C VAL A 154 -40.79 -76.63 -63.38
N LYS A 155 -39.92 -75.82 -63.97
CA LYS A 155 -38.91 -75.05 -63.28
C LYS A 155 -39.22 -73.58 -63.50
N LEU A 156 -39.52 -72.87 -62.42
CA LEU A 156 -39.83 -71.44 -62.44
C LEU A 156 -38.90 -70.73 -61.47
N VAL A 157 -38.34 -69.61 -61.87
CA VAL A 157 -37.64 -68.70 -60.95
C VAL A 157 -38.52 -67.47 -60.80
N VAL A 158 -38.99 -67.22 -59.58
CA VAL A 158 -39.82 -66.06 -59.27
C VAL A 158 -38.91 -64.98 -58.67
N PRO A 159 -38.65 -63.87 -59.38
CA PRO A 159 -37.89 -62.77 -58.83
C PRO A 159 -38.77 -61.95 -57.88
N VAL A 160 -38.37 -61.87 -56.62
CA VAL A 160 -38.95 -61.00 -55.62
C VAL A 160 -38.04 -59.78 -55.47
N ARG A 161 -38.58 -58.59 -55.75
CA ARG A 161 -37.86 -57.31 -55.69
C ARG A 161 -38.68 -56.34 -54.84
N HIS A 162 -38.19 -56.01 -53.65
CA HIS A 162 -38.87 -55.11 -52.73
C HIS A 162 -37.88 -54.17 -52.06
N THR A 163 -38.34 -52.98 -51.73
CA THR A 163 -37.56 -52.00 -50.96
C THR A 163 -38.11 -51.95 -49.55
N LEU A 164 -37.26 -52.28 -48.57
CA LEU A 164 -37.65 -52.29 -47.16
C LEU A 164 -37.25 -50.96 -46.50
N PRO A 165 -38.17 -50.24 -45.84
CA PRO A 165 -37.79 -49.13 -44.99
C PRO A 165 -37.10 -49.67 -43.73
N VAL A 166 -35.91 -49.14 -43.42
CA VAL A 166 -35.13 -49.52 -42.25
C VAL A 166 -34.77 -48.25 -41.48
N SER A 167 -35.03 -48.28 -40.18
CA SER A 167 -34.62 -47.25 -39.23
C SER A 167 -33.57 -47.84 -38.31
N LEU A 168 -32.36 -47.26 -38.30
CA LEU A 168 -31.26 -47.72 -37.46
C LEU A 168 -30.74 -46.59 -36.57
N ASP A 169 -30.57 -46.90 -35.29
CA ASP A 169 -29.80 -46.08 -34.36
C ASP A 169 -28.40 -46.69 -34.22
N VAL A 170 -27.41 -46.10 -34.88
CA VAL A 170 -26.03 -46.62 -34.89
C VAL A 170 -25.05 -45.62 -34.29
N PRO A 171 -24.05 -46.10 -33.52
CA PRO A 171 -22.92 -45.28 -33.15
C PRO A 171 -22.07 -45.00 -34.40
N ALA A 172 -21.75 -43.73 -34.64
CA ALA A 172 -20.88 -43.30 -35.73
C ALA A 172 -19.76 -42.40 -35.17
N GLN A 173 -18.69 -42.24 -35.94
CA GLN A 173 -17.58 -41.35 -35.65
C GLN A 173 -17.61 -40.23 -36.68
N VAL A 174 -17.66 -38.97 -36.24
CA VAL A 174 -17.70 -37.81 -37.13
C VAL A 174 -16.41 -37.02 -36.96
N THR A 175 -15.69 -36.82 -38.06
CA THR A 175 -14.51 -35.96 -38.09
C THR A 175 -14.92 -34.55 -38.44
N LEU A 176 -14.59 -33.57 -37.58
CA LEU A 176 -14.81 -32.15 -37.86
C LEU A 176 -13.65 -31.63 -38.72
N THR A 177 -13.94 -31.22 -39.96
CA THR A 177 -12.92 -30.63 -40.85
C THR A 177 -12.58 -29.19 -40.47
N GLU A 178 -13.50 -28.49 -39.80
CA GLU A 178 -13.33 -27.11 -39.39
C GLU A 178 -13.20 -26.99 -37.86
N PRO A 179 -12.31 -26.12 -37.36
CA PRO A 179 -12.20 -25.86 -35.93
C PRO A 179 -13.40 -25.06 -35.44
N ILE A 180 -13.84 -25.34 -34.21
CA ILE A 180 -14.92 -24.59 -33.57
C ILE A 180 -14.38 -23.22 -33.15
N ARG A 181 -15.00 -22.15 -33.65
CA ARG A 181 -14.65 -20.77 -33.27
C ARG A 181 -15.58 -20.29 -32.16
N ALA A 182 -15.01 -19.89 -31.04
CA ALA A 182 -15.72 -19.30 -29.91
C ALA A 182 -15.20 -17.89 -29.64
N HIS A 183 -16.08 -17.03 -29.13
CA HIS A 183 -15.72 -15.70 -28.69
C HIS A 183 -15.80 -15.66 -27.16
N VAL A 184 -14.68 -15.37 -26.51
CA VAL A 184 -14.52 -15.36 -25.07
C VAL A 184 -14.43 -13.92 -24.59
N GLN A 185 -15.52 -13.41 -24.04
CA GLN A 185 -15.56 -12.14 -23.33
C GLN A 185 -15.67 -12.40 -21.82
N THR A 186 -14.60 -12.14 -21.08
CA THR A 186 -14.61 -12.28 -19.63
C THR A 186 -13.74 -11.21 -18.97
N THR A 187 -13.81 -11.07 -17.65
CA THR A 187 -12.98 -10.12 -16.91
C THR A 187 -12.37 -10.84 -15.72
N VAL A 188 -11.03 -10.94 -15.72
CA VAL A 188 -10.28 -11.53 -14.62
C VAL A 188 -10.04 -10.45 -13.57
N LYS A 189 -10.57 -10.67 -12.37
CA LYS A 189 -10.36 -9.79 -11.20
C LYS A 189 -9.32 -10.43 -10.28
N ALA A 190 -8.23 -9.73 -10.04
CA ALA A 190 -7.17 -10.15 -9.13
C ALA A 190 -6.92 -9.07 -8.07
N GLN A 191 -6.56 -9.51 -6.87
CA GLN A 191 -6.10 -8.64 -5.79
C GLN A 191 -4.62 -8.90 -5.60
N ILE A 192 -3.78 -7.93 -5.98
CA ILE A 192 -2.33 -8.06 -5.89
C ILE A 192 -1.88 -7.38 -4.59
N PRO A 193 -1.48 -8.12 -3.55
CA PRO A 193 -0.94 -7.53 -2.33
C PRO A 193 0.47 -6.99 -2.61
N ILE A 194 0.69 -5.72 -2.35
CA ILE A 194 1.98 -5.03 -2.43
C ILE A 194 2.44 -4.80 -0.99
N ARG A 195 3.51 -5.50 -0.61
CA ARG A 195 4.13 -5.42 0.71
C ARG A 195 5.60 -5.06 0.58
N GLU A 196 5.87 -3.77 0.59
CA GLU A 196 7.22 -3.24 0.32
C GLU A 196 7.72 -2.39 1.48
N SER A 197 9.03 -2.44 1.72
CA SER A 197 9.69 -1.53 2.67
C SER A 197 10.64 -0.61 1.93
N LEU A 198 10.22 0.63 1.70
CA LEU A 198 11.00 1.65 1.01
C LEU A 198 11.92 2.35 2.00
N SER A 199 13.22 2.41 1.73
CA SER A 199 14.18 3.18 2.52
C SER A 199 14.47 4.48 1.80
N LEU A 200 13.87 5.58 2.27
CA LEU A 200 14.04 6.91 1.69
C LEU A 200 15.25 7.59 2.36
N PRO A 201 16.35 7.86 1.63
CA PRO A 201 17.44 8.66 2.17
C PRO A 201 16.96 10.11 2.32
N LEU A 202 16.94 10.62 3.54
CA LEU A 202 16.72 12.05 3.78
C LEU A 202 18.04 12.75 3.54
N THR A 203 18.14 13.50 2.44
CA THR A 203 19.34 14.27 2.08
C THR A 203 19.25 15.72 2.56
N GLU A 204 18.04 16.17 2.92
CA GLU A 204 17.77 17.55 3.33
C GLU A 204 17.61 17.65 4.86
N PRO A 205 18.09 18.75 5.48
CA PRO A 205 17.92 19.00 6.90
C PRO A 205 16.43 19.19 7.24
N LEU A 206 15.95 18.47 8.24
CA LEU A 206 14.57 18.51 8.69
C LEU A 206 14.34 19.74 9.57
N GLN A 207 13.39 20.60 9.21
CA GLN A 207 12.93 21.67 10.11
C GLN A 207 12.03 21.07 11.19
N ALA A 208 12.44 21.20 12.45
CA ALA A 208 11.70 20.71 13.60
C ALA A 208 11.51 21.81 14.64
N THR A 209 10.42 21.72 15.41
CA THR A 209 10.19 22.61 16.54
C THR A 209 10.30 21.80 17.83
N LEU A 210 11.30 22.12 18.65
CA LEU A 210 11.45 21.53 19.98
C LEU A 210 10.56 22.31 20.95
N ARG A 211 9.73 21.59 21.73
CA ARG A 211 8.94 22.15 22.83
C ARG A 211 9.52 21.68 24.15
N PHE A 212 9.82 22.61 25.04
CA PHE A 212 10.39 22.30 26.35
C PHE A 212 9.27 22.27 27.40
N PRO A 213 8.96 21.12 28.02
CA PRO A 213 7.88 21.01 29.01
C PRO A 213 8.19 21.71 30.33
N ARG A 214 9.47 22.01 30.59
CA ARG A 214 9.92 22.79 31.75
C ARG A 214 10.82 23.91 31.24
N GLN A 215 10.46 25.14 31.58
CA GLN A 215 11.16 26.34 31.13
C GLN A 215 12.48 26.58 31.87
N GLU A 216 12.77 25.88 32.96
CA GLU A 216 13.99 26.10 33.76
C GLU A 216 14.88 24.85 33.73
N VAL A 217 16.10 24.99 33.23
CA VAL A 217 17.08 23.90 33.15
C VAL A 217 18.35 24.32 33.88
N ASN A 218 18.82 23.43 34.76
CA ASN A 218 20.09 23.60 35.45
C ASN A 218 21.22 23.18 34.50
N VAL A 219 22.02 24.15 34.07
CA VAL A 219 23.16 23.93 33.18
C VAL A 219 24.46 24.23 33.91
N ALA A 220 25.49 23.44 33.66
CA ALA A 220 26.82 23.70 34.19
C ALA A 220 27.62 24.58 33.23
N LEU A 221 28.11 25.72 33.71
CA LEU A 221 29.03 26.57 32.97
C LEU A 221 30.43 25.95 33.05
N VAL A 222 30.86 25.25 32.00
CA VAL A 222 32.12 24.47 32.00
C VAL A 222 33.34 25.37 31.77
N HIS A 223 33.24 26.37 30.89
CA HIS A 223 34.24 27.44 30.68
C HIS A 223 33.55 28.66 30.09
N THR A 224 33.31 29.68 30.91
CA THR A 224 32.81 30.98 30.43
C THR A 224 33.73 32.07 30.96
N GLU A 225 34.33 32.81 30.02
CA GLU A 225 35.07 34.02 30.33
C GLU A 225 34.08 35.18 30.41
N VAL A 226 33.87 35.69 31.62
CA VAL A 226 33.00 36.85 31.83
C VAL A 226 33.88 38.05 32.13
N LEU A 227 33.76 39.09 31.30
CA LEU A 227 34.38 40.39 31.52
C LEU A 227 33.48 41.20 32.45
N LEU A 228 33.84 41.29 33.73
CA LEU A 228 33.10 42.08 34.71
C LEU A 228 33.75 43.46 34.86
N PRO A 229 33.09 44.56 34.47
CA PRO A 229 33.60 45.90 34.77
C PRO A 229 33.63 46.10 36.29
N PHE A 230 34.67 46.74 36.83
CA PHE A 230 34.79 46.94 38.28
C PHE A 230 33.65 47.76 38.88
N ASP A 231 32.99 48.61 38.08
CA ASP A 231 31.78 49.35 38.45
C ASP A 231 30.59 48.44 38.84
N ALA A 232 30.56 47.20 38.34
CA ALA A 232 29.50 46.23 38.61
C ALA A 232 29.81 45.28 39.79
N ILE A 233 31.01 45.39 40.40
CA ILE A 233 31.44 44.49 41.48
C ILE A 233 31.01 45.08 42.82
N THR A 234 29.94 44.53 43.41
CA THR A 234 29.57 44.82 44.80
C THR A 234 30.20 43.77 45.71
N VAL A 235 31.22 44.15 46.49
CA VAL A 235 31.81 43.26 47.49
C VAL A 235 30.89 43.24 48.71
N ALA A 236 30.14 42.15 48.90
CA ALA A 236 29.41 41.94 50.13
C ALA A 236 30.42 41.64 51.27
N PRO A 237 30.28 42.27 52.45
CA PRO A 237 31.12 41.92 53.58
C PRO A 237 30.88 40.46 53.97
N THR A 238 31.92 39.63 53.83
CA THR A 238 31.90 38.26 54.33
C THR A 238 31.62 38.28 55.83
N SER A 239 30.67 37.47 56.29
CA SER A 239 30.16 37.42 57.67
C SER A 239 31.18 36.93 58.71
N GLY A 240 32.45 36.80 58.34
CA GLY A 240 33.53 36.23 59.17
C GLY A 240 34.00 37.11 60.35
N TRP A 241 33.66 38.41 60.38
CA TRP A 241 34.07 39.33 61.46
C TRP A 241 32.94 39.71 62.42
N ALA A 242 31.69 39.31 62.14
CA ALA A 242 30.54 39.61 62.99
C ALA A 242 30.48 38.81 64.31
N SER A 243 31.33 37.78 64.46
CA SER A 243 31.42 36.93 65.66
C SER A 243 32.37 37.47 66.75
N LEU A 244 33.14 38.53 66.46
CA LEU A 244 34.16 39.08 67.37
C LEU A 244 33.71 40.35 68.10
N VAL A 245 32.49 40.85 67.86
CA VAL A 245 31.95 42.05 68.51
C VAL A 245 31.10 41.68 69.73
N PRO A 246 31.50 42.05 70.96
CA PRO A 246 30.71 41.78 72.15
C PRO A 246 29.35 42.50 72.11
N GLU A 247 28.33 41.83 72.65
CA GLU A 247 26.89 42.17 72.55
C GLU A 247 26.51 43.60 72.99
N ARG A 248 27.36 44.28 73.76
CA ARG A 248 27.16 45.66 74.23
C ARG A 248 27.39 46.74 73.18
N MET A 249 28.02 46.45 72.04
CA MET A 249 28.33 47.43 70.99
C MET A 249 27.67 47.10 69.65
N ARG A 250 26.48 46.49 69.67
CA ARG A 250 25.66 46.40 68.46
C ARG A 250 24.89 47.72 68.30
N PRO A 251 25.12 48.53 67.25
CA PRO A 251 24.23 49.65 66.96
C PRO A 251 22.82 49.09 66.69
N TRP A 252 21.81 49.85 67.11
CA TRP A 252 20.39 49.58 66.91
C TRP A 252 20.14 48.87 65.56
N ALA A 253 19.74 47.60 65.63
CA ALA A 253 19.20 46.92 64.47
C ALA A 253 17.73 47.39 64.33
N PRO A 254 17.26 47.75 63.12
CA PRO A 254 15.83 48.00 62.93
C PRO A 254 15.06 46.73 63.33
N ARG A 255 14.04 46.89 64.18
CA ARG A 255 13.14 45.81 64.60
C ARG A 255 12.73 44.98 63.39
N ALA A 256 12.98 43.67 63.49
CA ALA A 256 12.44 42.69 62.56
C ALA A 256 10.95 42.99 62.32
N VAL A 257 10.60 43.24 61.06
CA VAL A 257 9.20 43.26 60.62
C VAL A 257 8.65 41.88 60.91
N ARG A 258 7.77 41.81 61.91
CA ARG A 258 7.04 40.61 62.30
C ARG A 258 6.30 40.10 61.07
N ALA A 259 6.52 38.83 60.74
CA ALA A 259 5.81 38.13 59.66
C ALA A 259 4.29 38.33 59.82
N LEU A 260 3.63 38.69 58.72
CA LEU A 260 2.19 38.81 58.62
C LEU A 260 1.56 37.40 58.79
N PRO A 261 0.53 37.19 59.63
CA PRO A 261 -0.08 35.88 59.80
C PRO A 261 -0.77 35.38 58.52
N PRO A 262 -0.78 34.05 58.27
CA PRO A 262 -1.32 33.45 57.06
C PRO A 262 -2.86 33.48 57.13
N GLY A 263 -3.45 34.55 56.64
CA GLY A 263 -4.91 34.72 56.60
C GLY A 263 -5.41 35.98 55.90
N MET A 264 -4.55 36.98 55.69
CA MET A 264 -4.94 38.23 55.01
C MET A 264 -4.51 38.34 53.54
N ALA A 265 -3.70 37.40 53.02
CA ALA A 265 -3.31 37.40 51.60
C ALA A 265 -4.49 37.08 50.65
N ALA A 266 -5.54 36.42 51.14
CA ALA A 266 -6.70 36.03 50.33
C ALA A 266 -7.72 37.17 50.07
N SER A 267 -7.65 38.28 50.82
CA SER A 267 -8.57 39.42 50.64
C SER A 267 -8.02 40.53 49.72
N ALA A 268 -6.72 40.56 49.45
CA ALA A 268 -6.12 41.53 48.53
C ALA A 268 -6.21 41.08 47.06
N ALA A 269 -6.18 39.77 46.80
CA ALA A 269 -6.35 39.21 45.46
C ALA A 269 -7.79 39.37 44.93
N SER A 270 -8.80 39.29 45.81
CA SER A 270 -10.22 39.41 45.44
C SER A 270 -10.71 40.85 45.23
N ALA A 271 -9.92 41.86 45.60
CA ALA A 271 -10.22 43.27 45.34
C ALA A 271 -9.65 43.77 43.99
N LEU A 272 -8.59 43.13 43.47
CA LEU A 272 -8.02 43.44 42.16
C LEU A 272 -8.78 42.76 41.01
N GLU A 273 -9.39 41.60 41.25
CA GLU A 273 -10.20 40.87 40.25
C GLU A 273 -11.59 41.51 39.99
N ARG A 274 -12.02 42.45 40.86
CA ARG A 274 -13.23 43.27 40.66
C ARG A 274 -12.99 44.60 39.94
N LEU A 275 -11.72 44.98 39.73
CA LEU A 275 -11.36 46.21 38.99
C LEU A 275 -11.05 45.95 37.51
N ASP A 276 -10.71 44.72 37.12
CA ASP A 276 -10.43 44.36 35.72
C ASP A 276 -11.67 43.94 34.90
N LEU A 277 -12.85 43.85 35.53
CA LEU A 277 -14.12 43.59 34.85
C LEU A 277 -14.88 44.86 34.42
N LEU A 278 -14.27 46.05 34.50
CA LEU A 278 -14.94 47.32 34.19
C LEU A 278 -14.33 48.18 33.08
N GLU A 279 -13.32 47.71 32.34
CA GLU A 279 -12.86 48.48 31.16
C GLU A 279 -12.70 47.61 29.91
N VAL A 280 -13.87 47.13 29.46
CA VAL A 280 -14.13 46.66 28.10
C VAL A 280 -14.61 47.86 27.27
N ARG A 281 -13.82 48.23 26.25
CA ARG A 281 -14.17 48.91 24.97
C ARG A 281 -14.60 50.38 25.02
N PRO A 282 -14.46 51.13 23.89
CA PRO A 282 -14.04 50.73 22.53
C PRO A 282 -12.59 51.06 22.15
#